data_AF-A0A947BNI9-F1
#
_entry.id   AF-A0A947BNI9-F1
#
_cell.length_a   1.000
_cell.length_b   1.000
_cell.length_c   1.000
_cell.angle_alpha   90.00
_cell.angle_beta   90.00
_cell.angle_gamma   90.00
#
_symmetry.space_group_name_H-M   'P 1'
#
loop_
_entity.id
_entity.type
_entity.pdbx_description
1 polymer ?
#
loop_
_entity_poly.entity_id
_entity_poly.type
_entity_poly.pdbx_seq_one_letter_code
_entity_poly.pdbx_strand_id
1 'polypeptide(L)'
;MDEDIPFFLKPIEDVQTIKGKLFPAHLSFRQLLITGPPGAGKSTMIVKLGGWSEEGYIDLSLNKWWSAQSLSLRPREIHLGFPIAGLTEVHAVFDEEWLAHDQRNKVDFERIVLPPEKKYFFSVDWHNRYVFEFVLPGAEQLFEQRIKRAKKRTHHVDANLTRSTVEDQLDVYRQVAMYLNQHGIYTYVREGSDGVPMQLIESH
;
A
#
# COMPACT_ATOMS: atom_id res chain seq x y z
N MET A 1 -1.54 24.77 -0.56
CA MET A 1 -2.79 24.69 0.22
C MET A 1 -3.13 23.23 0.21
N ASP A 2 -2.67 22.52 1.23
CA ASP A 2 -2.94 21.10 1.39
C ASP A 2 -4.27 21.00 2.15
N GLU A 3 -5.37 21.01 1.42
CA GLU A 3 -6.65 20.60 1.98
C GLU A 3 -6.67 19.07 1.98
N ASP A 4 -6.75 18.48 3.17
CA ASP A 4 -7.15 17.09 3.36
C ASP A 4 -8.52 16.89 2.71
N ILE A 5 -8.57 16.51 1.44
CA ILE A 5 -9.82 16.18 0.75
C ILE A 5 -10.33 14.86 1.37
N PRO A 6 -11.46 14.86 2.11
CA PRO A 6 -11.93 13.66 2.80
C PRO A 6 -12.49 12.63 1.81
N PHE A 7 -11.70 11.62 1.43
CA PHE A 7 -12.21 10.54 0.61
C PHE A 7 -13.10 9.58 1.42
N PHE A 8 -14.03 8.94 0.74
CA PHE A 8 -14.81 7.85 1.31
C PHE A 8 -14.51 6.53 0.60
N LEU A 9 -14.53 5.46 1.38
CA LEU A 9 -14.40 4.10 0.88
C LEU A 9 -15.80 3.59 0.52
N LYS A 10 -15.99 3.15 -0.71
CA LYS A 10 -17.21 2.45 -1.12
C LYS A 10 -16.89 0.99 -1.47
N PRO A 11 -17.67 0.00 -1.01
CA PRO A 11 -17.51 -1.37 -1.46
C PRO A 11 -17.67 -1.48 -2.97
N ILE A 12 -16.81 -2.28 -3.60
CA ILE A 12 -16.96 -2.62 -5.02
C ILE A 12 -18.02 -3.70 -5.14
N GLU A 13 -19.04 -3.44 -5.96
CA GLU A 13 -20.16 -4.36 -6.18
C GLU A 13 -19.82 -5.40 -7.25
N ASP A 14 -19.12 -4.98 -8.31
CA ASP A 14 -18.68 -5.87 -9.39
C ASP A 14 -17.41 -6.63 -9.00
N VAL A 15 -17.61 -7.81 -8.41
CA VAL A 15 -16.54 -8.61 -7.81
C VAL A 15 -16.51 -10.05 -8.35
N GLN A 16 -15.32 -10.62 -8.29
CA GLN A 16 -15.04 -12.04 -8.55
C GLN A 16 -14.39 -12.68 -7.32
N THR A 17 -14.46 -14.01 -7.23
CA THR A 17 -13.76 -14.76 -6.18
C THR A 17 -12.46 -15.35 -6.71
N ILE A 18 -11.33 -15.04 -6.07
CA ILE A 18 -10.03 -15.63 -6.34
C ILE A 18 -9.54 -16.31 -5.06
N LYS A 19 -9.39 -17.64 -5.10
CA LYS A 19 -8.96 -18.47 -3.96
C LYS A 19 -9.71 -18.14 -2.65
N GLY A 20 -11.03 -17.99 -2.75
CA GLY A 20 -11.90 -17.72 -1.61
C GLY A 20 -11.90 -16.27 -1.10
N LYS A 21 -11.33 -15.32 -1.85
CA LYS A 21 -11.33 -13.89 -1.54
C LYS A 21 -11.96 -13.07 -2.67
N LEU A 22 -12.68 -12.01 -2.32
CA LEU A 22 -13.32 -11.12 -3.30
C LEU A 22 -12.32 -10.13 -3.89
N PHE A 23 -12.34 -9.92 -5.19
CA PHE A 23 -11.55 -8.90 -5.91
C PHE A 23 -12.43 -8.22 -6.97
N PRO A 24 -12.07 -7.02 -7.46
CA PRO A 24 -12.77 -6.41 -8.58
C PRO A 24 -12.83 -7.35 -9.80
N ALA A 25 -13.96 -7.41 -10.49
CA ALA A 25 -14.19 -8.41 -11.55
C ALA A 25 -13.23 -8.31 -12.76
N HIS A 26 -12.68 -7.13 -13.03
CA HIS A 26 -11.72 -6.91 -14.12
C HIS A 26 -10.27 -7.33 -13.75
N LEU A 27 -10.00 -7.60 -12.47
CA LEU A 27 -8.66 -7.91 -11.99
C LEU A 27 -8.18 -9.27 -12.50
N SER A 28 -6.96 -9.33 -13.04
CA SER A 28 -6.24 -10.59 -13.23
C SER A 28 -5.34 -10.87 -12.04
N PHE A 29 -5.34 -12.12 -11.57
CA PHE A 29 -4.47 -12.59 -10.49
C PHE A 29 -2.98 -12.24 -10.70
N ARG A 30 -2.53 -12.17 -11.96
CA ARG A 30 -1.13 -11.84 -12.32
C ARG A 30 -0.82 -10.34 -12.32
N GLN A 31 -1.77 -9.47 -11.98
CA GLN A 31 -1.56 -8.01 -11.85
C GLN A 31 -1.38 -7.59 -10.38
N LEU A 32 -1.80 -8.43 -9.44
CA LEU A 32 -2.00 -8.05 -8.04
C LEU A 32 -0.67 -7.83 -7.29
N LEU A 33 -0.56 -6.65 -6.66
CA LEU A 33 0.48 -6.27 -5.72
C LEU A 33 -0.17 -5.91 -4.39
N ILE A 34 0.26 -6.53 -3.28
CA ILE A 34 -0.34 -6.33 -1.97
C ILE A 34 0.59 -5.48 -1.11
N THR A 35 0.11 -4.37 -0.58
CA THR A 35 0.87 -3.46 0.28
C THR A 35 0.04 -2.95 1.46
N GLY A 36 0.65 -2.18 2.37
CA GLY A 36 0.06 -1.75 3.64
C GLY A 36 1.06 -1.79 4.80
N PRO A 37 0.73 -1.22 5.96
CA PRO A 37 1.66 -1.07 7.07
C PRO A 37 2.06 -2.40 7.72
N PRO A 38 3.12 -2.43 8.54
CA PRO A 38 3.49 -3.59 9.33
C PRO A 38 2.32 -4.12 10.15
N GLY A 39 2.14 -5.45 10.17
CA GLY A 39 1.07 -6.08 10.95
C GLY A 39 -0.30 -6.10 10.30
N ALA A 40 -0.51 -5.47 9.14
CA ALA A 40 -1.81 -5.41 8.46
C ALA A 40 -2.34 -6.75 7.91
N GLY A 41 -1.53 -7.82 7.94
CA GLY A 41 -1.93 -9.15 7.46
C GLY A 41 -1.63 -9.43 5.97
N LYS A 42 -0.75 -8.63 5.35
CA LYS A 42 -0.30 -8.79 3.96
C LYS A 42 0.26 -10.18 3.67
N SER A 43 1.18 -10.67 4.50
CA SER A 43 1.79 -11.99 4.34
C SER A 43 0.76 -13.12 4.50
N THR A 44 -0.19 -12.97 5.42
CA THR A 44 -1.31 -13.92 5.55
C THR A 44 -2.17 -13.93 4.28
N MET A 45 -2.45 -12.75 3.71
CA MET A 45 -3.23 -12.62 2.49
C MET A 45 -2.49 -13.25 1.29
N ILE A 46 -1.21 -12.95 1.12
CA ILE A 46 -0.45 -13.46 -0.03
C ILE A 46 -0.26 -14.99 0.02
N VAL A 47 -0.06 -15.55 1.23
CA VAL A 47 0.01 -17.00 1.43
C VAL A 47 -1.32 -17.68 1.09
N LYS A 48 -2.45 -17.13 1.55
CA LYS A 48 -3.79 -17.65 1.18
C LYS A 48 -4.02 -17.62 -0.33
N LEU A 49 -3.51 -16.57 -0.98
CA LEU A 49 -3.57 -16.44 -2.44
C LEU A 49 -2.54 -17.32 -3.15
N GLY A 50 -1.67 -18.06 -2.45
CA GLY A 50 -0.58 -18.83 -3.04
C GLY A 50 0.35 -17.99 -3.91
N GLY A 51 0.59 -16.75 -3.48
CA GLY A 51 1.56 -15.83 -4.07
C GLY A 51 2.93 -15.92 -3.41
N TRP A 52 3.78 -14.96 -3.74
CA TRP A 52 5.15 -14.89 -3.23
C TRP A 52 5.20 -14.00 -2.00
N SER A 53 5.56 -14.57 -0.85
CA SER A 53 5.73 -13.85 0.42
C SER A 53 7.11 -13.25 0.61
N GLU A 54 8.07 -13.53 -0.28
CA GLU A 54 9.33 -12.79 -0.32
C GLU A 54 9.02 -11.33 -0.63
N GLU A 55 9.20 -10.48 0.37
CA GLU A 55 8.86 -9.07 0.35
C GLU A 55 9.68 -8.35 -0.72
N GLY A 56 8.99 -7.78 -1.72
CA GLY A 56 9.61 -6.81 -2.60
C GLY A 56 9.68 -5.45 -1.92
N TYR A 57 10.70 -4.64 -2.23
CA TYR A 57 10.74 -3.23 -1.86
C TYR A 57 10.66 -2.37 -3.12
N ILE A 58 9.88 -1.29 -3.07
CA ILE A 58 9.71 -0.33 -4.15
C ILE A 58 9.87 1.08 -3.59
N ASP A 59 10.90 1.77 -4.06
CA ASP A 59 11.06 3.21 -3.86
C ASP A 59 10.25 3.94 -4.93
N LEU A 60 9.22 4.68 -4.49
CA LEU A 60 8.32 5.42 -5.40
C LEU A 60 8.98 6.67 -6.02
N SER A 61 10.12 7.10 -5.51
CA SER A 61 10.88 8.24 -6.04
C SER A 61 11.86 7.85 -7.16
N LEU A 62 12.16 6.56 -7.30
CA LEU A 62 13.06 6.10 -8.34
C LEU A 62 12.36 6.05 -9.69
N ASN A 63 12.97 6.73 -10.67
CA ASN A 63 12.53 6.61 -12.06
C ASN A 63 12.52 5.13 -12.49
N LYS A 64 11.43 4.70 -13.14
CA LYS A 64 11.22 3.34 -13.63
C LYS A 64 11.03 2.26 -12.57
N TRP A 65 10.65 2.60 -11.34
CA TRP A 65 10.32 1.59 -10.32
C TRP A 65 9.25 0.58 -10.79
N TRP A 66 8.34 0.98 -11.68
CA TRP A 66 7.33 0.10 -12.30
C TRP A 66 7.91 -1.01 -13.18
N SER A 67 9.20 -0.94 -13.51
CA SER A 67 9.94 -1.97 -14.24
C SER A 67 10.86 -2.82 -13.36
N ALA A 68 10.86 -2.58 -12.04
CA ALA A 68 11.74 -3.27 -11.11
C ALA A 68 11.51 -4.79 -11.12
N GLN A 69 12.60 -5.55 -11.00
CA GLN A 69 12.55 -7.01 -11.00
C GLN A 69 11.75 -7.56 -9.82
N SER A 70 11.71 -6.85 -8.68
CA SER A 70 10.90 -7.19 -7.51
C SER A 70 9.40 -7.32 -7.84
N LEU A 71 8.93 -6.59 -8.86
CA LEU A 71 7.55 -6.66 -9.35
C LEU A 71 7.29 -7.81 -10.32
N SER A 72 8.31 -8.55 -10.78
CA SER A 72 8.17 -9.52 -11.88
C SER A 72 7.23 -10.69 -11.56
N LEU A 73 7.34 -11.26 -10.36
CA LEU A 73 6.54 -12.38 -9.86
C LEU A 73 5.29 -11.87 -9.13
N ARG A 74 4.11 -12.34 -9.54
CA ARG A 74 2.81 -11.87 -9.04
C ARG A 74 1.81 -13.02 -8.89
N PRO A 75 0.91 -12.97 -7.90
CA PRO A 75 0.77 -11.90 -6.91
C PRO A 75 1.91 -11.92 -5.89
N ARG A 76 2.22 -10.76 -5.31
CA ARG A 76 3.30 -10.61 -4.33
C ARG A 76 3.02 -9.50 -3.32
N GLU A 77 3.57 -9.67 -2.12
CA GLU A 77 3.65 -8.63 -1.09
C GLU A 77 4.80 -7.64 -1.41
N ILE A 78 4.51 -6.35 -1.33
CA ILE A 78 5.50 -5.29 -1.50
C ILE A 78 5.45 -4.28 -0.34
N HIS A 79 6.64 -3.81 0.02
CA HIS A 79 6.87 -2.66 0.87
C HIS A 79 7.20 -1.46 0.00
N LEU A 80 6.84 -0.28 0.50
CA LEU A 80 7.01 0.98 -0.20
C LEU A 80 7.99 1.84 0.58
N GLY A 81 8.93 2.42 -0.17
CA GLY A 81 9.72 3.56 0.26
C GLY A 81 8.97 4.83 -0.06
N PHE A 82 8.72 5.63 0.97
CA PHE A 82 7.95 6.85 0.88
C PHE A 82 8.88 8.06 0.91
N PRO A 83 8.79 8.99 -0.06
CA PRO A 83 9.38 10.30 0.09
C PRO A 83 8.56 11.08 1.12
N ILE A 84 9.19 11.47 2.23
CA ILE A 84 8.54 12.23 3.31
C ILE A 84 9.05 13.66 3.29
N ALA A 85 8.15 14.61 3.50
CA ALA A 85 8.48 16.03 3.55
C ALA A 85 9.53 16.30 4.65
N GLY A 86 10.63 16.93 4.25
CA GLY A 86 11.76 17.24 5.15
C GLY A 86 12.81 16.14 5.30
N LEU A 87 12.61 14.94 4.73
CA LEU A 87 13.63 13.89 4.66
C LEU A 87 14.20 13.78 3.24
N THR A 88 15.52 13.71 3.09
CA THR A 88 16.16 13.65 1.76
C THR A 88 16.06 12.27 1.12
N GLU A 89 16.17 11.21 1.91
CA GLU A 89 16.02 9.83 1.46
C GLU A 89 14.55 9.39 1.49
N VAL A 90 14.25 8.26 0.86
CA VAL A 90 12.96 7.60 1.07
C VAL A 90 13.06 6.63 2.23
N HIS A 91 11.94 6.44 2.93
CA HIS A 91 11.91 5.56 4.09
C HIS A 91 10.68 4.67 4.04
N ALA A 92 10.84 3.42 4.46
CA ALA A 92 9.71 2.62 4.90
C ALA A 92 9.18 3.19 6.23
N VAL A 93 7.90 2.98 6.51
CA VAL A 93 7.26 3.56 7.69
C VAL A 93 7.70 2.94 9.04
N PHE A 94 8.71 2.08 9.02
CA PHE A 94 9.31 1.44 10.18
C PHE A 94 10.81 1.71 10.30
N ASP A 95 11.39 2.50 9.39
CA ASP A 95 12.78 2.92 9.48
C ASP A 95 12.96 3.87 10.67
N GLU A 96 14.16 3.86 11.28
CA GLU A 96 14.44 4.64 12.49
C GLU A 96 14.31 6.15 12.24
N GLU A 97 14.78 6.61 11.08
CA GLU A 97 14.68 8.00 10.64
C GLU A 97 13.22 8.44 10.45
N TRP A 98 12.38 7.56 9.88
CA TRP A 98 10.95 7.82 9.75
C TRP A 98 10.27 7.91 11.12
N LEU A 99 10.59 6.97 12.02
CA LEU A 99 10.02 6.92 13.37
C LEU A 99 10.40 8.15 14.20
N ALA A 100 11.60 8.69 14.01
CA ALA A 100 12.12 9.85 14.72
C ALA A 100 11.66 11.21 14.13
N HIS A 101 11.03 11.23 12.96
CA HIS A 101 10.64 12.47 12.28
C HIS A 101 9.27 12.99 12.74
N ASP A 102 9.18 14.28 13.08
CA ASP A 102 7.95 14.89 13.59
C ASP A 102 6.84 14.99 12.54
N GLN A 103 7.21 15.11 11.25
CA GLN A 103 6.27 15.20 10.12
C GLN A 103 6.25 13.92 9.29
N ARG A 104 6.48 12.77 9.94
CA ARG A 104 6.58 11.46 9.28
C ARG A 104 5.34 11.03 8.49
N ASN A 105 4.18 11.61 8.79
CA ASN A 105 2.95 11.36 8.04
C ASN A 105 2.76 12.25 6.81
N LYS A 106 3.65 13.21 6.52
CA LYS A 106 3.52 14.10 5.37
C LYS A 106 4.30 13.55 4.18
N VAL A 107 3.59 13.01 3.19
CA VAL A 107 4.20 12.51 1.95
C VAL A 107 4.59 13.69 1.05
N ASP A 108 5.80 13.65 0.51
CA ASP A 108 6.26 14.58 -0.52
C ASP A 108 5.89 14.02 -1.91
N PHE A 109 4.70 14.40 -2.38
CA PHE A 109 4.16 13.91 -3.65
C PHE A 109 4.95 14.35 -4.87
N GLU A 110 5.66 15.50 -4.81
CA GLU A 110 6.46 15.99 -5.94
C GLU A 110 7.63 15.05 -6.27
N ARG A 111 8.07 14.29 -5.27
CA ARG A 111 9.12 13.28 -5.42
C ARG A 111 8.60 11.92 -5.88
N ILE A 112 7.29 11.68 -5.88
CA ILE A 112 6.75 10.41 -6.39
C ILE A 112 6.79 10.43 -7.91
N VAL A 113 7.53 9.48 -8.50
CA VAL A 113 7.60 9.33 -9.95
C VAL A 113 6.53 8.36 -10.41
N LEU A 114 5.64 8.79 -11.28
CA LEU A 114 4.56 7.95 -11.80
C LEU A 114 4.99 7.22 -13.08
N PRO A 115 4.50 5.99 -13.32
CA PRO A 115 4.62 5.34 -14.62
C PRO A 115 4.05 6.25 -15.72
N PRO A 116 4.63 6.24 -16.93
CA PRO A 116 4.09 7.01 -18.03
C PRO A 116 2.79 6.38 -18.52
N GLU A 117 1.85 7.23 -18.94
CA GLU A 117 0.70 6.80 -19.72
C GLU A 117 1.14 6.08 -20.99
N LYS A 118 0.30 5.14 -21.44
CA LYS A 118 0.56 4.38 -22.67
C LYS A 118 0.53 5.32 -23.89
N LYS A 119 1.68 5.55 -24.52
CA LYS A 119 1.80 6.46 -25.68
C LYS A 119 1.57 5.80 -27.03
N TYR A 120 1.96 4.53 -27.17
CA TYR A 120 1.95 3.82 -28.46
C TYR A 120 1.29 2.45 -28.34
N PHE A 121 0.74 1.94 -29.44
CA PHE A 121 0.03 0.66 -29.48
C PHE A 121 0.83 -0.51 -28.87
N PHE A 122 2.11 -0.63 -29.24
CA PHE A 122 3.03 -1.67 -28.75
C PHE A 122 3.75 -1.33 -27.44
N SER A 123 3.55 -0.13 -26.89
CA SER A 123 4.13 0.22 -25.60
C SER A 123 3.41 -0.51 -24.46
N VAL A 124 4.17 -0.84 -23.41
CA VAL A 124 3.62 -1.46 -22.21
C VAL A 124 2.66 -0.48 -21.55
N ASP A 125 1.46 -0.96 -21.23
CA ASP A 125 0.49 -0.22 -20.44
C ASP A 125 0.80 -0.41 -18.95
N TRP A 126 1.59 0.48 -18.37
CA TRP A 126 2.04 0.34 -16.99
C TRP A 126 0.92 0.54 -15.97
N HIS A 127 -0.05 1.39 -16.26
CA HIS A 127 -1.20 1.66 -15.39
C HIS A 127 -2.13 0.44 -15.31
N ASN A 128 -2.35 -0.25 -16.43
CA ASN A 128 -3.11 -1.49 -16.46
C ASN A 128 -2.27 -2.74 -16.12
N ARG A 129 -0.93 -2.64 -16.02
CA ARG A 129 -0.08 -3.80 -15.71
C ARG A 129 -0.18 -4.26 -14.26
N TYR A 130 -0.45 -3.33 -13.36
CA TYR A 130 -0.46 -3.58 -11.93
C TYR A 130 -1.78 -3.15 -11.32
N VAL A 131 -2.21 -3.91 -10.33
CA VAL A 131 -3.30 -3.52 -9.43
C VAL A 131 -2.75 -3.53 -8.02
N PHE A 132 -2.75 -2.37 -7.38
CA PHE A 132 -2.34 -2.21 -6.00
C PHE A 132 -3.50 -2.49 -5.06
N GLU A 133 -3.22 -3.34 -4.08
CA GLU A 133 -4.15 -3.70 -3.03
C GLU A 133 -3.58 -3.26 -1.68
N PHE A 134 -4.12 -2.16 -1.16
CA PHE A 134 -3.72 -1.59 0.11
C PHE A 134 -4.54 -2.21 1.24
N VAL A 135 -3.89 -3.01 2.08
CA VAL A 135 -4.50 -3.60 3.27
C VAL A 135 -4.35 -2.61 4.44
N LEU A 136 -5.42 -1.86 4.71
CA LEU A 136 -5.47 -0.75 5.66
C LEU A 136 -6.55 -1.01 6.72
N PRO A 137 -6.28 -1.87 7.72
CA PRO A 137 -7.20 -2.05 8.86
C PRO A 137 -7.33 -0.75 9.68
N GLY A 138 -8.39 -0.67 10.49
CA GLY A 138 -8.57 0.44 11.43
C GLY A 138 -7.40 0.55 12.42
N ALA A 139 -7.04 1.78 12.81
CA ALA A 139 -5.87 2.05 13.65
C ALA A 139 -5.91 1.31 14.99
N GLU A 140 -7.07 1.30 15.67
CA GLU A 140 -7.24 0.58 16.93
C GLU A 140 -7.00 -0.93 16.76
N GLN A 141 -7.64 -1.52 15.74
CA GLN A 141 -7.50 -2.94 15.44
C GLN A 141 -6.05 -3.30 15.13
N LEU A 142 -5.36 -2.50 14.31
CA LEU A 142 -3.97 -2.72 13.94
C LEU A 142 -3.04 -2.58 15.14
N PHE A 143 -3.26 -1.57 15.98
CA PHE A 143 -2.50 -1.36 17.20
C PHE A 143 -2.63 -2.56 18.14
N GLU A 144 -3.86 -3.01 18.44
CA GLU A 144 -4.09 -4.19 19.28
C GLU A 144 -3.40 -5.44 18.73
N GLN A 145 -3.52 -5.68 17.42
CA GLN A 145 -2.90 -6.83 16.76
C GLN A 145 -1.38 -6.81 16.90
N ARG A 146 -0.76 -5.64 16.72
CA ARG A 146 0.69 -5.48 16.83
C ARG A 146 1.19 -5.54 18.27
N ILE A 147 0.45 -5.01 19.24
CA ILE A 147 0.77 -5.20 20.67
C ILE A 147 0.72 -6.70 21.04
N LYS A 148 -0.30 -7.44 20.58
CA LYS A 148 -0.39 -8.89 20.78
C LYS A 148 0.79 -9.62 20.12
N ARG A 149 1.25 -9.16 18.97
CA ARG A 149 2.41 -9.71 18.25
C ARG A 149 3.74 -9.38 18.93
N ALA A 150 3.93 -8.15 19.41
CA ALA A 150 5.12 -7.69 20.11
C ALA A 150 5.42 -8.53 21.37
N LYS A 151 4.37 -8.95 22.08
CA LYS A 151 4.47 -9.87 23.24
C LYS A 151 5.15 -11.20 22.91
N LYS A 152 5.13 -11.63 21.64
CA LYS A 152 5.82 -12.84 21.16
C LYS A 152 7.30 -12.60 20.85
N ARG A 153 7.80 -11.36 20.95
CA ARG A 153 9.19 -10.93 20.70
C ARG A 153 9.76 -11.30 19.32
N THR A 154 8.92 -11.60 18.34
CA THR A 154 9.37 -12.02 17.01
C THR A 154 9.60 -10.86 16.04
N HIS A 155 9.26 -9.61 16.41
CA HIS A 155 9.34 -8.45 15.52
C HIS A 155 9.83 -7.20 16.26
N HIS A 156 11.07 -6.78 16.00
CA HIS A 156 11.71 -5.62 16.64
C HIS A 156 11.04 -4.28 16.31
N VAL A 157 10.42 -4.19 15.12
CA VAL A 157 9.61 -3.05 14.65
C VAL A 157 8.47 -2.65 15.60
N ASP A 158 8.06 -3.53 16.51
CA ASP A 158 6.95 -3.25 17.44
C ASP A 158 7.40 -2.86 18.87
N ALA A 159 8.71 -2.70 19.13
CA ALA A 159 9.24 -2.53 20.49
C ALA A 159 8.76 -1.25 21.22
N ASN A 160 8.65 -0.13 20.50
CA ASN A 160 8.21 1.17 21.03
C ASN A 160 6.91 1.64 20.38
N LEU A 161 6.03 0.70 20.00
CA LEU A 161 4.84 1.01 19.24
C LEU A 161 3.85 1.84 20.05
N THR A 162 3.46 3.00 19.51
CA THR A 162 2.37 3.82 20.02
C THR A 162 1.18 3.79 19.06
N ARG A 163 -0.01 4.16 19.54
CA ARG A 163 -1.19 4.33 18.68
C ARG A 163 -0.96 5.39 17.61
N SER A 164 -0.39 6.55 17.98
CA SER A 164 -0.06 7.62 17.04
C SER A 164 0.87 7.14 15.93
N THR A 165 1.87 6.30 16.25
CA THR A 165 2.72 5.70 15.22
C THR A 165 1.92 4.84 14.24
N VAL A 166 0.94 4.08 14.71
CA VAL A 166 0.07 3.27 13.83
C VAL A 166 -0.83 4.16 12.95
N GLU A 167 -1.35 5.25 13.52
CA GLU A 167 -2.15 6.23 12.79
C GLU A 167 -1.33 6.89 11.67
N ASP A 168 -0.14 7.40 11.99
CA ASP A 168 0.76 8.02 11.02
C ASP A 168 1.15 7.04 9.90
N GLN A 169 1.41 5.78 10.23
CA GLN A 169 1.71 4.74 9.25
C GLN A 169 0.52 4.52 8.31
N LEU A 170 -0.69 4.38 8.84
CA LEU A 170 -1.89 4.23 8.02
C LEU A 170 -2.12 5.46 7.14
N ASP A 171 -1.89 6.66 7.66
CA ASP A 171 -2.07 7.92 6.95
C ASP A 171 -1.16 8.02 5.72
N VAL A 172 0.12 7.66 5.85
CA VAL A 172 1.06 7.61 4.71
C VAL A 172 0.58 6.66 3.61
N TYR A 173 0.15 5.44 3.99
CA TYR A 173 -0.36 4.49 3.02
C TYR A 173 -1.66 4.96 2.37
N ARG A 174 -2.56 5.61 3.12
CA ARG A 174 -3.81 6.18 2.56
C ARG A 174 -3.50 7.29 1.56
N GLN A 175 -2.63 8.23 1.92
CA GLN A 175 -2.18 9.32 1.05
C GLN A 175 -1.61 8.80 -0.27
N VAL A 176 -0.72 7.81 -0.22
CA VAL A 176 -0.17 7.22 -1.44
C VAL A 176 -1.21 6.42 -2.22
N ALA A 177 -2.09 5.66 -1.57
CA ALA A 177 -3.15 4.94 -2.26
C ALA A 177 -4.05 5.90 -3.07
N MET A 178 -4.41 7.04 -2.46
CA MET A 178 -5.15 8.11 -3.14
C MET A 178 -4.35 8.68 -4.30
N TYR A 179 -3.11 9.09 -4.06
CA TYR A 179 -2.28 9.71 -5.08
C TYR A 179 -2.12 8.81 -6.32
N LEU A 180 -1.89 7.51 -6.11
CA LEU A 180 -1.82 6.54 -7.21
C LEU A 180 -3.18 6.40 -7.92
N ASN A 181 -4.28 6.33 -7.18
CA ASN A 181 -5.64 6.22 -7.74
C ASN A 181 -6.01 7.43 -8.62
N GLN A 182 -5.75 8.65 -8.12
CA GLN A 182 -6.00 9.91 -8.83
C GLN A 182 -5.23 10.02 -10.15
N HIS A 183 -4.05 9.40 -10.21
CA HIS A 183 -3.22 9.34 -11.41
C HIS A 183 -3.50 8.10 -12.27
N GLY A 184 -4.66 7.46 -12.09
CA GLY A 184 -5.13 6.39 -12.97
C GLY A 184 -4.42 5.05 -12.79
N ILE A 185 -3.74 4.82 -11.67
CA ILE A 185 -3.20 3.51 -11.31
C ILE A 185 -4.28 2.76 -10.53
N TYR A 186 -4.62 1.54 -10.97
CA TYR A 186 -5.62 0.73 -10.26
C TYR A 186 -5.18 0.46 -8.83
N THR A 187 -5.95 1.02 -7.91
CA THR A 187 -5.66 1.01 -6.49
C THR A 187 -6.95 0.74 -5.73
N TYR A 188 -6.90 -0.26 -4.85
CA TYR A 188 -8.01 -0.68 -4.01
C TYR A 188 -7.57 -0.73 -2.55
N VAL A 189 -8.54 -0.52 -1.65
CA VAL A 189 -8.31 -0.59 -0.21
C VAL A 189 -9.12 -1.75 0.37
N ARG A 190 -8.57 -2.44 1.36
CA ARG A 190 -9.29 -3.39 2.21
C ARG A 190 -9.04 -3.12 3.66
N GLU A 191 -10.09 -3.25 4.46
CA GLU A 191 -9.99 -3.24 5.91
C GLU A 191 -9.55 -4.64 6.40
N GLY A 192 -8.24 -4.86 6.41
CA GLY A 192 -7.63 -6.13 6.81
C GLY A 192 -7.74 -7.24 5.76
N SER A 193 -7.13 -8.40 6.06
CA SER A 193 -6.93 -9.46 5.06
C SER A 193 -8.21 -10.08 4.53
N ASP A 194 -9.29 -10.11 5.31
CA ASP A 194 -10.56 -10.74 4.96
C ASP A 194 -11.65 -9.73 4.58
N GLY A 195 -11.30 -8.45 4.49
CA GLY A 195 -12.20 -7.38 4.05
C GLY A 195 -12.54 -7.45 2.55
N VAL A 196 -13.66 -6.83 2.19
CA VAL A 196 -14.09 -6.66 0.80
C VAL A 196 -13.26 -5.57 0.11
N PRO A 197 -13.06 -5.64 -1.21
CA PRO A 197 -12.36 -4.58 -1.93
C PRO A 197 -13.21 -3.30 -1.91
N MET A 198 -12.56 -2.20 -1.55
CA MET A 198 -13.15 -0.87 -1.53
C MET A 198 -12.48 0.00 -2.60
N GLN A 199 -13.28 0.81 -3.27
CA GLN A 199 -12.78 1.90 -4.12
C GLN A 199 -12.62 3.17 -3.31
N LEU A 200 -11.58 3.92 -3.64
CA LEU A 200 -11.35 5.29 -3.16
C LEU A 200 -12.23 6.23 -3.99
N ILE A 201 -13.06 7.04 -3.34
CA ILE A 201 -13.88 8.06 -3.99
C ILE A 201 -13.54 9.42 -3.41
N GLU A 202 -13.19 10.37 -4.28
CA GLU A 202 -13.00 11.76 -3.90
C GLU A 202 -14.31 12.37 -3.41
N SER A 203 -14.27 13.09 -2.29
CA SER A 203 -15.36 14.00 -1.94
C SER A 203 -15.26 15.24 -2.84
N HIS A 204 -16.28 15.46 -3.66
CA HIS A 204 -16.52 16.74 -4.33
C HIS A 204 -17.16 17.76 -3.39
#